data_AF-A0A225UX35-F1
#
_entry.id   AF-A0A225UX35-F1
#
_cell.length_a   1.000
_cell.length_b   1.000
_cell.length_c   1.000
_cell.angle_alpha   90.00
_cell.angle_beta   90.00
_cell.angle_gamma   90.00
#
_symmetry.space_group_name_H-M   'P 1'
#
loop_
_entity.id
_entity.type
_entity.pdbx_description
1 polymer ?
#
loop_
_entity_poly.entity_id
_entity_poly.type
_entity_poly.pdbx_seq_one_letter_code
_entity_poly.pdbx_strand_id
1 'polypeptide(L)'
;MIPAFKNPPKSQMNPHQKYFNTKLAIARIKSEHCIGPLKMRFPYLREIRAKLSKKRKHMRSLIRYITCTCIMHNLLIAEPIPKDWHSALEELVTGKLDDDDELNVPLPSDAKGDKRREQLLAYLLELR
;
A
#
# COMPACT_ATOMS: atom_id res chain seq x y z
N MET A 1 -19.14 0.48 6.91
CA MET A 1 -19.54 1.66 6.13
C MET A 1 -21.06 1.77 6.16
N ILE A 2 -21.61 2.95 6.47
CA ILE A 2 -23.08 3.13 6.54
C ILE A 2 -23.64 3.16 5.11
N PRO A 3 -24.64 2.33 4.77
CA PRO A 3 -25.23 2.31 3.44
C PRO A 3 -26.07 3.56 3.17
N ALA A 4 -26.07 4.02 1.91
CA ALA A 4 -26.93 5.11 1.47
C ALA A 4 -28.34 4.60 1.18
N PHE A 5 -29.34 5.47 1.31
CA PHE A 5 -30.71 5.15 0.88
C PHE A 5 -30.74 5.05 -0.65
N LYS A 6 -31.43 4.02 -1.17
CA LYS A 6 -31.65 3.85 -2.61
C LYS A 6 -32.88 4.66 -3.05
N ASN A 7 -32.90 5.08 -4.31
CA ASN A 7 -34.12 5.66 -4.88
C ASN A 7 -35.22 4.58 -4.90
N PRO A 8 -36.40 4.88 -4.36
CA PRO A 8 -37.52 3.95 -4.44
C PRO A 8 -38.02 3.86 -5.90
N PRO A 9 -38.52 2.68 -6.34
CA PRO A 9 -39.02 2.52 -7.69
C PRO A 9 -40.25 3.42 -7.91
N LYS A 10 -40.28 4.10 -9.06
CA LYS A 10 -41.39 4.97 -9.52
C LYS A 10 -41.80 6.09 -8.55
N SER A 11 -40.93 6.47 -7.61
CA SER A 11 -41.20 7.55 -6.65
C SER A 11 -39.95 8.39 -6.38
N GLN A 12 -40.16 9.64 -5.98
CA GLN A 12 -39.06 10.55 -5.63
C GLN A 12 -38.55 10.23 -4.23
N MET A 13 -37.23 10.30 -4.05
CA MET A 13 -36.60 10.12 -2.75
C MET A 13 -37.04 11.21 -1.78
N ASN A 14 -37.36 10.83 -0.54
CA ASN A 14 -37.73 11.78 0.50
C ASN A 14 -36.61 12.83 0.68
N PRO A 15 -36.94 14.14 0.78
CA PRO A 15 -35.95 15.20 1.01
C PRO A 15 -34.97 14.92 2.16
N HIS A 16 -35.44 14.29 3.25
CA HIS A 16 -34.60 13.95 4.40
C HIS A 16 -33.59 12.83 4.08
N GLN A 17 -34.00 11.83 3.29
CA GLN A 17 -33.11 10.76 2.82
C GLN A 17 -32.08 11.32 1.83
N LYS A 18 -32.49 12.24 0.97
CA LYS A 18 -31.59 12.95 0.05
C LYS A 18 -30.55 13.76 0.81
N TYR A 19 -30.98 14.55 1.81
CA TYR A 19 -30.08 15.30 2.68
C TYR A 19 -29.07 14.39 3.40
N PHE A 20 -29.54 13.28 3.98
CA PHE A 20 -28.67 12.29 4.62
C PHE A 20 -27.63 11.74 3.63
N ASN A 21 -28.06 11.31 2.44
CA ASN A 21 -27.17 10.80 1.40
C ASN A 21 -26.13 11.84 0.97
N THR A 22 -26.52 13.12 0.85
CA THR A 22 -25.57 14.20 0.54
C THR A 22 -24.52 14.37 1.63
N LYS A 23 -24.91 14.38 2.91
CA LYS A 23 -23.95 14.47 4.02
C LYS A 23 -23.04 13.25 4.10
N LEU A 24 -23.59 12.06 3.90
CA LEU A 24 -22.83 10.80 3.83
C LEU A 24 -21.82 10.83 2.67
N ALA A 25 -22.22 11.32 1.50
CA ALA A 25 -21.35 11.45 0.33
C ALA A 25 -20.19 12.41 0.61
N ILE A 26 -20.45 13.60 1.18
CA ILE A 26 -19.40 14.56 1.54
C ILE A 26 -18.37 13.93 2.50
N ALA A 27 -18.83 13.20 3.52
CA ALA A 27 -17.95 12.55 4.47
C ALA A 27 -17.09 11.45 3.81
N ARG A 28 -17.67 10.68 2.88
CA ARG A 28 -16.94 9.67 2.10
C ARG A 28 -15.91 10.29 1.18
N ILE A 29 -16.30 11.30 0.39
CA ILE A 29 -15.41 12.04 -0.52
C ILE A 29 -14.20 12.56 0.26
N LYS A 30 -14.40 13.21 1.41
CA LYS A 30 -13.28 13.69 2.25
C LYS A 30 -12.39 12.56 2.74
N SER A 31 -12.97 11.46 3.19
CA SER A 31 -12.20 10.31 3.70
C SER A 31 -11.40 9.63 2.58
N GLU A 32 -12.00 9.44 1.41
CA GLU A 32 -11.36 8.83 0.24
C GLU A 32 -10.28 9.73 -0.35
N HIS A 33 -10.52 11.04 -0.49
CA HIS A 33 -9.51 12.00 -0.93
C HIS A 33 -8.35 12.16 0.05
N CYS A 34 -8.56 11.92 1.35
CA CYS A 34 -7.49 11.93 2.34
C CYS A 34 -6.67 10.62 2.30
N ILE A 35 -7.35 9.47 2.27
CA ILE A 35 -6.70 8.15 2.36
C ILE A 35 -6.09 7.72 1.02
N GLY A 36 -6.68 8.14 -0.11
CA GLY A 36 -6.23 7.79 -1.45
C GLY A 36 -4.77 8.15 -1.72
N PRO A 37 -4.36 9.43 -1.56
CA PRO A 37 -2.98 9.85 -1.71
C PRO A 37 -2.01 9.09 -0.80
N LEU A 38 -2.40 8.82 0.44
CA LEU A 38 -1.60 8.03 1.37
C LEU A 38 -1.38 6.59 0.86
N LYS A 39 -2.44 5.93 0.37
CA LYS A 39 -2.33 4.57 -0.18
C LYS A 39 -1.58 4.50 -1.52
N MET A 40 -1.70 5.54 -2.35
CA MET A 40 -0.94 5.67 -3.60
C MET A 40 0.55 5.80 -3.32
N ARG A 41 0.92 6.66 -2.36
CA ARG A 41 2.32 6.95 -2.02
C ARG A 41 2.97 5.86 -1.16
N PHE A 42 2.20 5.20 -0.30
CA PHE A 42 2.71 4.17 0.61
C PHE A 42 1.99 2.84 0.36
N PRO A 43 2.47 2.02 -0.60
CA PRO A 43 1.89 0.72 -0.95
C PRO A 43 1.67 -0.21 0.24
N TYR A 44 2.55 -0.12 1.25
CA TYR A 44 2.42 -0.84 2.52
C TYR A 44 1.01 -0.73 3.13
N LEU A 45 0.36 0.45 3.08
CA LEU A 45 -0.99 0.66 3.62
C LEU A 45 -2.08 -0.17 2.90
N ARG A 46 -1.85 -0.58 1.64
CA ARG A 46 -2.76 -1.47 0.89
C ARG A 46 -2.64 -2.91 1.34
N GLU A 47 -1.49 -3.30 1.88
CA GLU A 47 -1.15 -4.68 2.24
C GLU A 47 -1.27 -4.97 3.74
N ILE A 48 -1.63 -3.98 4.56
CA ILE A 48 -1.91 -4.19 5.99
C ILE A 48 -3.11 -5.14 6.14
N ARG A 49 -2.82 -6.43 6.24
CA ARG A 49 -3.76 -7.49 6.60
C ARG A 49 -3.78 -7.66 8.11
N ALA A 50 -4.00 -6.58 8.85
CA ALA A 50 -4.18 -6.66 10.29
C ALA A 50 -5.58 -7.21 10.58
N LYS A 51 -5.68 -8.46 11.04
CA LYS A 51 -6.91 -8.93 11.69
C LYS A 51 -7.14 -8.02 12.90
N LEU A 52 -8.19 -7.20 12.83
CA LEU A 52 -8.67 -6.36 13.92
C LEU A 52 -9.20 -7.26 15.04
N SER A 53 -8.27 -7.89 15.74
CA SER A 53 -8.50 -8.65 16.96
C SER A 53 -9.01 -7.69 18.04
N LYS A 54 -9.81 -8.20 18.98
CA LYS A 54 -10.23 -7.46 20.20
C LYS A 54 -9.04 -6.98 21.05
N LYS A 55 -7.81 -7.40 20.74
CA LYS A 55 -6.58 -6.96 21.42
C LYS A 55 -6.26 -5.50 21.12
N ARG A 56 -6.46 -4.63 22.12
CA ARG A 56 -6.14 -3.18 22.10
C ARG A 56 -4.74 -2.84 21.59
N LYS A 57 -3.76 -3.74 21.73
CA LYS A 57 -2.38 -3.57 21.21
C LYS A 57 -2.36 -3.42 19.69
N HIS A 58 -3.12 -4.24 18.95
CA HIS A 58 -3.10 -4.19 17.47
C HIS A 58 -3.69 -2.89 16.95
N MET A 59 -4.76 -2.40 17.57
CA MET A 59 -5.36 -1.11 17.22
C MET A 59 -4.38 0.04 17.46
N ARG A 60 -3.67 0.04 18.59
CA ARG A 60 -2.63 1.05 18.87
C ARG A 60 -1.49 1.02 17.85
N SER A 61 -1.01 -0.17 17.48
CA SER A 61 0.00 -0.30 16.44
C SER A 61 -0.49 0.24 15.09
N LEU A 62 -1.72 -0.10 14.68
CA LEU A 62 -2.32 0.40 13.44
C LEU A 62 -2.42 1.93 13.43
N ILE A 63 -2.90 2.52 14.52
CA ILE A 63 -2.97 3.99 14.67
C ILE A 63 -1.58 4.60 14.51
N ARG A 64 -0.56 4.05 15.17
CA ARG A 64 0.83 4.52 15.05
C ARG A 64 1.33 4.46 13.61
N TYR A 65 1.13 3.34 12.91
CA TYR A 65 1.53 3.22 11.51
C TYR A 65 0.87 4.29 10.64
N ILE A 66 -0.45 4.46 10.76
CA ILE A 66 -1.18 5.48 10.01
C ILE A 66 -0.66 6.89 10.34
N THR A 67 -0.46 7.21 11.62
CA THR A 67 0.07 8.52 12.06
C THR A 67 1.45 8.78 11.48
N CYS A 68 2.38 7.81 11.55
CA CYS A 68 3.69 7.95 10.95
C CYS A 68 3.60 8.19 9.44
N THR A 69 2.73 7.46 8.75
CA THR A 69 2.53 7.67 7.30
C THR A 69 2.00 9.08 6.98
N CYS A 70 1.10 9.63 7.79
CA CYS A 70 0.63 11.02 7.62
C CYS A 70 1.76 12.04 7.83
N ILE A 71 2.59 11.84 8.87
CA ILE A 71 3.75 12.71 9.13
C ILE A 71 4.72 12.67 7.96
N MET A 72 5.09 11.47 7.50
CA MET A 72 5.97 11.28 6.35
C MET A 72 5.38 11.89 5.08
N HIS A 73 4.07 11.74 4.85
CA HIS A 73 3.41 12.35 3.71
C HIS A 73 3.56 13.87 3.70
N ASN A 74 3.32 14.51 4.86
CA ASN A 74 3.39 15.96 5.01
C ASN A 74 4.83 16.47 4.89
N LEU A 75 5.80 15.78 5.51
CA LEU A 75 7.22 16.09 5.35
C LEU A 75 7.62 16.04 3.87
N LEU A 76 7.20 15.00 3.15
CA LEU A 76 7.51 14.82 1.75
C LEU A 76 6.65 15.67 0.78
N ILE A 77 5.72 16.49 1.30
CA ILE A 77 5.06 17.57 0.54
C ILE A 77 5.87 18.86 0.70
N ALA A 78 6.29 19.17 1.93
CA ALA A 78 7.08 20.35 2.24
C ALA A 78 8.49 20.27 1.63
N GLU A 79 9.12 19.10 1.74
CA GLU A 79 10.44 18.81 1.18
C GLU A 79 10.30 17.64 0.19
N PRO A 80 10.28 17.91 -1.12
CA PRO A 80 10.21 16.85 -2.11
C PRO A 80 11.45 15.96 -2.02
N ILE A 81 11.27 14.68 -2.34
CA ILE A 81 12.38 13.71 -2.35
C ILE A 81 13.50 14.24 -3.26
N PRO A 82 14.75 14.36 -2.77
CA PRO A 82 15.89 14.81 -3.57
C PRO A 82 15.98 14.00 -4.86
N LYS A 83 16.17 14.66 -6.01
CA LYS A 83 16.20 14.01 -7.33
C LYS A 83 17.20 12.86 -7.38
N ASP A 84 18.32 13.03 -6.71
CA ASP A 84 19.42 12.08 -6.64
C ASP A 84 19.03 10.75 -5.98
N TRP A 85 17.92 10.71 -5.24
CA TRP A 85 17.40 9.50 -4.60
C TRP A 85 16.35 8.77 -5.44
N HIS A 86 15.88 9.36 -6.55
CA HIS A 86 14.79 8.76 -7.34
C HIS A 86 15.22 7.43 -7.97
N SER A 87 16.44 7.32 -8.50
CA SER A 87 16.93 6.07 -9.10
C SER A 87 16.96 4.93 -8.10
N ALA A 88 17.54 5.15 -6.92
CA ALA A 88 17.60 4.15 -5.85
C ALA A 88 16.20 3.76 -5.33
N LEU A 89 15.27 4.73 -5.29
CA LEU A 89 13.88 4.45 -4.92
C LEU A 89 13.13 3.68 -6.00
N GLU A 90 13.37 3.97 -7.28
CA GLU A 90 12.78 3.22 -8.39
C GLU A 90 13.25 1.76 -8.38
N GLU A 91 14.53 1.49 -8.14
CA GLU A 91 15.06 0.13 -7.97
C GLU A 91 14.34 -0.61 -6.82
N LEU A 92 14.26 0.02 -5.65
CA LEU A 92 13.56 -0.53 -4.48
C LEU A 92 12.06 -0.79 -4.72
N VAL A 93 11.38 0.13 -5.42
CA VAL A 93 9.93 0.05 -5.66
C VAL A 93 9.58 -0.94 -6.77
N THR A 94 10.37 -0.96 -7.85
CA THR A 94 10.15 -1.89 -8.97
C THR A 94 10.57 -3.30 -8.62
N GLY A 95 11.44 -3.47 -7.62
CA GLY A 95 12.05 -4.76 -7.29
C GLY A 95 12.88 -5.30 -8.45
N LYS A 96 13.32 -4.41 -9.36
CA LYS A 96 14.32 -4.76 -10.37
C LYS A 96 15.59 -5.11 -9.62
N LEU A 97 15.89 -6.40 -9.67
CA LEU A 97 17.15 -6.92 -9.22
C LEU A 97 18.23 -6.45 -10.21
N ASP A 98 19.44 -6.20 -9.71
CA ASP A 98 20.56 -5.83 -10.58
C ASP A 98 20.82 -6.99 -11.55
N ASP A 99 20.74 -6.72 -12.85
CA ASP A 99 20.94 -7.72 -13.91
C ASP A 99 22.40 -8.21 -13.96
N ASP A 100 23.34 -7.40 -13.43
CA ASP A 100 24.77 -7.70 -13.35
C ASP A 100 25.15 -8.48 -12.08
N ASP A 101 24.23 -8.64 -11.13
CA ASP A 101 24.45 -9.47 -9.94
C ASP A 101 24.21 -10.96 -10.29
N GLU A 102 25.26 -11.76 -10.09
CA GLU A 102 25.34 -13.19 -10.39
C GLU A 102 24.22 -14.01 -9.69
N LEU A 103 23.66 -13.48 -8.60
CA LEU A 103 22.51 -14.05 -7.91
C LEU A 103 21.18 -13.84 -8.62
N ASN A 104 21.07 -12.87 -9.53
CA ASN A 104 19.84 -12.50 -10.21
C ASN A 104 19.72 -13.09 -11.61
N VAL A 105 20.73 -13.86 -12.04
CA VAL A 105 20.74 -14.59 -13.32
C VAL A 105 19.47 -15.44 -13.45
N PRO A 106 18.66 -15.24 -14.51
CA PRO A 106 17.44 -16.00 -14.73
C PRO A 106 17.73 -17.49 -14.87
N LEU A 107 16.94 -18.33 -14.20
CA LEU A 107 17.00 -19.77 -14.44
C LEU A 107 16.32 -20.10 -15.77
N PRO A 108 16.86 -21.07 -16.53
CA PRO A 108 16.18 -21.61 -17.70
C PRO A 108 14.75 -22.03 -17.39
N SER A 109 13.82 -21.82 -18.33
CA SER A 109 12.40 -22.13 -18.14
C SER A 109 12.09 -23.61 -17.89
N ASP A 110 13.03 -24.50 -18.22
CA ASP A 110 13.01 -25.95 -17.99
C ASP A 110 13.77 -26.39 -16.73
N ALA A 111 14.29 -25.44 -15.95
CA ALA A 111 15.04 -25.73 -14.74
C ALA A 111 14.18 -26.43 -13.67
N LYS A 112 14.72 -27.53 -13.11
CA LYS A 112 14.14 -28.15 -11.92
C LYS A 112 14.20 -27.17 -10.74
N GLY A 113 13.17 -27.20 -9.89
CA GLY A 113 12.99 -26.26 -8.77
C GLY A 113 14.17 -26.18 -7.79
N ASP A 114 15.04 -27.18 -7.76
CA ASP A 114 16.21 -27.22 -6.87
C ASP A 114 17.39 -26.35 -7.34
N LYS A 115 17.46 -25.99 -8.64
CA LYS A 115 18.60 -25.24 -9.19
C LYS A 115 18.80 -23.86 -8.54
N ARG A 116 17.72 -23.18 -8.15
CA ARG A 116 17.82 -21.89 -7.44
C ARG A 116 18.50 -22.03 -6.08
N ARG A 117 18.23 -23.14 -5.40
CA ARG A 117 18.80 -23.47 -4.09
C ARG A 117 20.30 -23.77 -4.20
N GLU A 118 20.70 -24.49 -5.24
CA GLU A 118 22.11 -24.83 -5.53
C GLU A 118 22.93 -23.59 -5.91
N GLN A 119 22.38 -22.69 -6.74
CA GLN A 119 23.01 -21.41 -7.09
C GLN A 119 23.31 -20.55 -5.84
N LEU A 120 22.32 -20.42 -4.95
CA LEU A 120 22.49 -19.69 -3.69
C LEU A 120 23.51 -20.36 -2.76
N LEU A 121 23.52 -21.70 -2.72
CA LEU A 121 24.46 -22.45 -1.89
C LEU A 121 25.91 -22.27 -2.36
N ALA A 122 26.16 -22.32 -3.67
CA ALA A 122 27.49 -22.14 -4.25
C ALA A 122 28.06 -20.75 -3.93
N TYR A 123 27.28 -19.70 -4.17
CA TYR A 123 27.66 -18.32 -3.86
C TYR A 123 28.01 -18.11 -2.37
N LEU A 124 27.19 -18.65 -1.47
CA LEU A 124 27.44 -18.55 -0.02
C LEU A 124 28.71 -19.28 0.43
N LEU A 125 29.16 -20.28 -0.32
CA LEU A 125 30.40 -21.01 -0.06
C LEU A 125 31.63 -20.30 -0.65
N GLU A 126 31.49 -19.54 -1.75
CA GLU A 126 32.57 -18.74 -2.35
C GLU A 126 32.91 -17.48 -1.56
N LEU A 127 31.96 -16.94 -0.79
CA LEU A 127 32.17 -15.80 0.13
C LEU A 127 32.92 -16.15 1.43
N ARG A 128 33.34 -17.40 1.61
CA ARG A 128 33.99 -17.90 2.83
C ARG A 128 35.49 -18.07 2.67
#